data_AF-A0A497H1V7-F1
#
_entry.id   AF-A0A497H1V7-F1
#
_cell.length_a   1.000
_cell.length_b   1.000
_cell.length_c   1.000
_cell.angle_alpha   90.00
_cell.angle_beta   90.00
_cell.angle_gamma   90.00
#
_symmetry.space_group_name_H-M   'P 1'
#
loop_
_entity.id
_entity.type
_entity.pdbx_description
1 polymer ?
#
loop_
_entity_poly.entity_id
_entity_poly.type
_entity_poly.pdbx_seq_one_letter_code
_entity_poly.pdbx_strand_id
1 'polypeptide(L)'
;MSRIGFSYLVFNWGGYIQPEQMNWIERDLQEYEDAELTFMMLHHNPLWDTENDSLLHNGYEGREELLTLIKTYGVDAVLAGHVHWDNITVENGIVYITTTTCASDHPDDAYWGYRLIGVDNGTITSYNYREPYYSIPSYRLNVTFENEYRATIRNDLDMDVDAHVVFTLPAGDYTVANGGILMERTDGEHTELYVVSHVDKHTEKEVYVE
;
A
#
# COMPACT_ATOMS: atom_id res chain seq x y z
N MET A 1 -2.28 -20.23 23.50
CA MET A 1 -0.92 -19.85 23.94
C MET A 1 -0.34 -18.91 22.89
N SER A 2 -0.70 -17.63 22.99
CA SER A 2 -0.52 -16.64 21.93
C SER A 2 0.86 -16.00 22.03
N ARG A 3 1.67 -16.13 20.97
CA ARG A 3 2.91 -15.39 20.73
C ARG A 3 3.84 -15.31 21.96
N ILE A 4 4.37 -16.46 22.38
CA ILE A 4 5.55 -16.45 23.26
C ILE A 4 6.74 -16.06 22.39
N GLY A 5 7.42 -14.99 22.75
CA GLY A 5 8.68 -14.59 22.14
C GLY A 5 9.77 -14.55 23.19
N PHE A 6 10.97 -15.01 22.86
CA PHE A 6 12.14 -14.81 23.70
C PHE A 6 13.21 -14.11 22.86
N SER A 7 13.43 -12.81 23.11
CA SER A 7 14.29 -11.97 22.27
C SER A 7 13.81 -11.95 20.80
N TYR A 8 14.69 -12.16 19.82
CA TYR A 8 14.36 -12.20 18.39
C TYR A 8 13.67 -13.49 17.93
N LEU A 9 13.42 -14.45 18.83
CA LEU A 9 12.75 -15.70 18.49
C LEU A 9 11.24 -15.55 18.64
N VAL A 10 10.57 -15.35 17.51
CA VAL A 10 9.12 -15.53 17.38
C VAL A 10 8.87 -16.96 16.92
N PHE A 11 8.11 -17.73 17.70
CA PHE A 11 7.84 -19.14 17.39
C PHE A 11 6.67 -19.36 16.44
N ASN A 12 5.90 -18.32 16.12
CA ASN A 12 4.86 -18.36 15.11
C ASN A 12 4.95 -17.17 14.16
N TRP A 13 5.45 -17.40 12.95
CA TRP A 13 5.43 -16.44 11.85
C TRP A 13 4.18 -16.56 10.99
N GLY A 14 3.39 -17.61 11.22
CA GLY A 14 2.08 -17.78 10.61
C GLY A 14 1.06 -16.79 11.14
N GLY A 15 0.00 -16.59 10.35
CA GLY A 15 -1.11 -15.73 10.74
C GLY A 15 -1.81 -16.25 12.01
N TYR A 16 -2.41 -15.35 12.79
CA TYR A 16 -3.17 -15.73 13.98
C TYR A 16 -4.26 -14.71 14.27
N ILE A 17 -5.51 -15.14 14.21
CA ILE A 17 -6.68 -14.34 14.60
C ILE A 17 -7.30 -14.96 15.85
N GLN A 18 -7.33 -14.19 16.93
CA GLN A 18 -7.95 -14.62 18.19
C GLN A 18 -9.47 -14.68 18.07
N PRO A 19 -10.16 -15.52 18.86
CA PRO A 19 -11.62 -15.57 18.87
C PRO A 19 -12.28 -14.21 19.11
N GLU A 20 -11.72 -13.36 19.97
CA GLU A 20 -12.23 -12.01 20.22
C GLU A 20 -12.08 -11.10 18.99
N GLN A 21 -11.00 -11.25 18.23
CA GLN A 21 -10.79 -10.55 16.97
C GLN A 21 -11.77 -11.07 15.91
N MET A 22 -11.99 -12.39 15.84
CA MET A 22 -12.93 -12.98 14.90
C MET A 22 -14.36 -12.50 15.15
N ASN A 23 -14.81 -12.50 16.41
CA ASN A 23 -16.12 -11.98 16.80
C ASN A 23 -16.25 -10.47 16.49
N TRP A 24 -15.16 -9.71 16.64
CA TRP A 24 -15.15 -8.30 16.26
C TRP A 24 -15.29 -8.13 14.74
N ILE A 25 -14.54 -8.89 13.94
CA ILE A 25 -14.61 -8.87 12.47
C ILE A 25 -16.02 -9.20 12.01
N GLU A 26 -16.62 -10.27 12.53
CA GLU A 26 -17.99 -10.65 12.16
C GLU A 26 -18.99 -9.53 12.47
N ARG A 27 -18.91 -8.95 13.67
CA ARG A 27 -19.81 -7.86 14.05
C ARG A 27 -19.62 -6.61 13.18
N ASP A 28 -18.38 -6.27 12.84
CA ASP A 28 -18.07 -5.13 11.98
C ASP A 28 -18.63 -5.35 10.56
N LEU A 29 -18.46 -6.55 10.00
CA LEU A 29 -19.03 -6.92 8.70
C LEU A 29 -20.57 -6.94 8.72
N GLN A 30 -21.19 -7.37 9.82
CA GLN A 30 -22.65 -7.30 10.01
C GLN A 30 -23.16 -5.86 10.08
N GLU A 31 -22.46 -5.00 10.82
CA GLU A 31 -22.87 -3.60 11.03
C GLU A 31 -22.86 -2.80 9.72
N TYR A 32 -21.98 -3.16 8.80
CA TYR A 32 -21.79 -2.48 7.51
C TYR A 32 -22.14 -3.38 6.30
N GLU A 33 -23.10 -4.30 6.45
CA GLU A 33 -23.50 -5.22 5.36
C GLU A 33 -24.01 -4.51 4.11
N ASP A 34 -24.52 -3.27 4.26
CA ASP A 34 -25.01 -2.41 3.17
C ASP A 34 -23.92 -1.49 2.58
N ALA A 35 -22.64 -1.67 2.96
CA ALA A 35 -21.55 -0.89 2.40
C ALA A 35 -21.43 -1.12 0.88
N GLU A 36 -21.20 -0.05 0.12
CA GLU A 36 -21.02 -0.13 -1.34
C GLU A 36 -19.79 -0.95 -1.74
N LEU A 37 -18.72 -0.87 -0.94
CA LEU A 37 -17.50 -1.64 -1.07
C LEU A 37 -16.92 -1.96 0.30
N THR A 38 -16.47 -3.21 0.47
CA THR A 38 -15.81 -3.69 1.68
C THR A 38 -14.41 -4.19 1.36
N PHE A 39 -13.40 -3.57 1.99
CA PHE A 39 -12.01 -3.99 1.92
C PHE A 39 -11.56 -4.57 3.25
N MET A 40 -10.90 -5.72 3.21
CA MET A 40 -10.23 -6.30 4.38
C MET A 40 -8.71 -6.16 4.23
N MET A 41 -8.05 -5.51 5.19
CA MET A 41 -6.61 -5.30 5.16
C MET A 41 -5.93 -6.23 6.18
N LEU A 42 -5.07 -7.12 5.70
CA LEU A 42 -4.37 -8.13 6.49
C LEU A 42 -2.87 -8.05 6.24
N HIS A 43 -2.07 -8.57 7.16
CA HIS A 43 -0.65 -8.78 6.86
C HIS A 43 -0.47 -10.06 6.02
N HIS A 44 -1.04 -11.17 6.48
CA HIS A 44 -1.00 -12.48 5.81
C HIS A 44 -2.18 -12.64 4.86
N ASN A 45 -1.93 -13.17 3.67
CA ASN A 45 -3.01 -13.52 2.73
C ASN A 45 -3.74 -14.78 3.24
N PRO A 46 -5.05 -14.72 3.52
CA PRO A 46 -5.78 -15.84 4.11
C PRO A 46 -5.99 -16.99 3.12
N LEU A 47 -5.69 -16.84 1.83
CA LEU A 47 -5.70 -17.97 0.90
C LEU A 47 -4.55 -18.95 1.16
N TRP A 48 -3.46 -18.50 1.77
CA TRP A 48 -2.26 -19.31 1.95
C TRP A 48 -2.18 -19.91 3.34
N ASP A 49 -1.83 -21.19 3.39
CA ASP A 49 -1.45 -21.82 4.63
C ASP A 49 0.03 -21.50 4.92
N THR A 50 0.27 -20.94 6.11
CA THR A 50 1.58 -20.52 6.59
C THR A 50 2.22 -21.58 7.49
N GLU A 51 1.74 -22.83 7.44
CA GLU A 51 2.28 -23.93 8.27
C GLU A 51 3.79 -24.04 8.13
N ASN A 52 4.31 -23.93 6.91
CA ASN A 52 5.75 -24.03 6.65
C ASN A 52 6.55 -22.77 7.01
N ASP A 53 5.89 -21.66 7.33
CA ASP A 53 6.56 -20.40 7.71
C ASP A 53 6.91 -20.39 9.20
N SER A 54 6.26 -21.24 9.99
CA SER A 54 6.41 -21.32 11.44
C SER A 54 7.45 -22.37 11.84
N LEU A 55 8.35 -22.04 12.77
CA LEU A 55 9.35 -22.99 13.30
C LEU A 55 8.71 -24.23 13.94
N LEU A 56 7.45 -24.11 14.39
CA LEU A 56 6.69 -25.18 15.02
C LEU A 56 5.66 -25.82 14.08
N HIS A 57 5.67 -25.47 12.79
CA HIS A 57 4.67 -25.91 11.83
C HIS A 57 3.24 -25.57 12.26
N ASN A 58 3.03 -24.39 12.85
CA ASN A 58 1.69 -23.88 13.13
C ASN A 58 1.20 -23.11 11.90
N GLY A 59 0.08 -23.55 11.33
CA GLY A 59 -0.61 -22.85 10.24
C GLY A 59 -1.25 -21.53 10.68
N TYR A 60 -2.00 -20.92 9.76
CA TYR A 60 -2.72 -19.68 10.03
C TYR A 60 -3.96 -19.97 10.91
N GLU A 61 -3.86 -19.71 12.21
CA GLU A 61 -4.97 -19.88 13.16
C GLU A 61 -6.14 -18.94 12.82
N GLY A 62 -7.36 -19.50 12.76
CA GLY A 62 -8.58 -18.77 12.43
C GLY A 62 -8.79 -18.53 10.93
N ARG A 63 -7.90 -19.05 10.06
CA ARG A 63 -7.95 -18.83 8.60
C ARG A 63 -9.26 -19.28 7.96
N GLU A 64 -9.70 -20.50 8.23
CA GLU A 64 -10.92 -21.04 7.59
C GLU A 64 -12.19 -20.30 8.02
N GLU A 65 -12.26 -19.90 9.28
CA GLU A 65 -13.36 -19.09 9.82
C GLU A 65 -13.34 -17.69 9.19
N LEU A 66 -12.16 -17.04 9.09
CA LEU A 66 -12.02 -15.77 8.40
C LEU A 66 -12.43 -15.86 6.93
N LEU A 67 -11.97 -16.88 6.20
CA LEU A 67 -12.37 -17.12 4.80
C LEU A 67 -13.87 -17.34 4.67
N THR A 68 -14.51 -17.94 5.68
CA THR A 68 -15.97 -18.10 5.72
C THR A 68 -16.65 -16.76 5.89
N LEU A 69 -16.20 -15.90 6.82
CA LEU A 69 -16.76 -14.56 7.01
C LEU A 69 -16.58 -13.69 5.76
N ILE A 70 -15.38 -13.67 5.16
CA ILE A 70 -15.08 -12.95 3.92
C ILE A 70 -16.09 -13.29 2.82
N LYS A 71 -16.38 -14.58 2.64
CA LYS A 71 -17.33 -15.06 1.63
C LYS A 71 -18.79 -14.77 2.01
N THR A 72 -19.13 -14.90 3.30
CA THR A 72 -20.50 -14.75 3.80
C THR A 72 -20.98 -13.30 3.70
N TYR A 73 -20.11 -12.35 4.05
CA TYR A 73 -20.42 -10.91 4.05
C TYR A 73 -20.02 -10.20 2.75
N GLY A 74 -19.57 -10.94 1.73
CA GLY A 74 -19.33 -10.39 0.40
C GLY A 74 -18.21 -9.34 0.35
N VAL A 75 -17.11 -9.54 1.07
CA VAL A 75 -15.94 -8.65 0.99
C VAL A 75 -15.44 -8.58 -0.46
N ASP A 76 -15.26 -7.38 -1.01
CA ASP A 76 -14.87 -7.18 -2.41
C ASP A 76 -13.38 -7.44 -2.64
N ALA A 77 -12.53 -7.04 -1.69
CA ALA A 77 -11.10 -7.24 -1.79
C ALA A 77 -10.41 -7.46 -0.44
N VAL A 78 -9.39 -8.32 -0.48
CA VAL A 78 -8.48 -8.56 0.63
C VAL A 78 -7.09 -8.06 0.25
N LEU A 79 -6.57 -7.07 0.97
CA LEU A 79 -5.25 -6.48 0.75
C LEU A 79 -4.27 -7.09 1.76
N ALA A 80 -3.23 -7.75 1.27
CA ALA A 80 -2.25 -8.50 2.03
C ALA A 80 -0.80 -8.16 1.62
N GLY A 81 0.16 -8.67 2.40
CA GLY A 81 1.59 -8.55 2.15
C GLY A 81 2.34 -9.80 2.64
N HIS A 82 3.25 -9.61 3.60
CA HIS A 82 4.03 -10.66 4.28
C HIS A 82 5.14 -11.32 3.44
N VAL A 83 4.84 -11.75 2.22
CA VAL A 83 5.74 -12.61 1.43
C VAL A 83 6.73 -11.87 0.54
N HIS A 84 6.63 -10.54 0.44
CA HIS A 84 7.55 -9.66 -0.30
C HIS A 84 7.62 -9.91 -1.82
N TRP A 85 6.53 -10.43 -2.40
CA TRP A 85 6.33 -10.51 -3.83
C TRP A 85 4.85 -10.32 -4.16
N ASP A 86 4.57 -10.00 -5.42
CA ASP A 86 3.23 -9.67 -5.87
C ASP A 86 2.41 -10.92 -6.24
N ASN A 87 1.19 -11.00 -5.72
CA ASN A 87 0.19 -11.98 -6.16
C ASN A 87 -1.18 -11.33 -6.29
N ILE A 88 -1.92 -11.77 -7.30
CA ILE A 88 -3.36 -11.49 -7.40
C ILE A 88 -4.06 -12.83 -7.59
N THR A 89 -5.08 -13.08 -6.77
CA THR A 89 -6.00 -14.20 -6.93
C THR A 89 -7.43 -13.67 -6.90
N VAL A 90 -8.27 -14.09 -7.84
CA VAL A 90 -9.70 -13.74 -7.85
C VAL A 90 -10.50 -15.02 -7.64
N GLU A 91 -11.24 -15.10 -6.53
CA GLU A 91 -12.10 -16.24 -6.20
C GLU A 91 -13.51 -15.77 -5.88
N ASN A 92 -14.51 -16.30 -6.59
CA ASN A 92 -15.93 -15.98 -6.39
C ASN A 92 -16.24 -14.47 -6.45
N GLY A 93 -15.51 -13.71 -7.26
CA GLY A 93 -15.66 -12.25 -7.39
C GLY A 93 -14.86 -11.43 -6.38
N ILE A 94 -14.23 -12.09 -5.38
CA ILE A 94 -13.39 -11.44 -4.37
C ILE A 94 -11.95 -11.33 -4.87
N VAL A 95 -11.36 -10.14 -4.80
CA VAL A 95 -9.98 -9.88 -5.25
C VAL A 95 -9.02 -9.96 -4.06
N TYR A 96 -8.17 -10.98 -4.03
CA TYR A 96 -7.10 -11.14 -3.06
C TYR A 96 -5.81 -10.58 -3.65
N ILE A 97 -5.30 -9.51 -3.03
CA ILE A 97 -4.14 -8.76 -3.48
C ILE A 97 -3.02 -8.93 -2.47
N THR A 98 -1.93 -9.58 -2.85
CA THR A 98 -0.68 -9.53 -2.09
C THR A 98 0.27 -8.55 -2.78
N THR A 99 0.70 -7.53 -2.05
CA THR A 99 1.67 -6.55 -2.55
C THR A 99 3.07 -6.92 -2.08
N THR A 100 4.07 -6.69 -2.94
CA THR A 100 5.49 -6.70 -2.57
C THR A 100 5.78 -5.70 -1.42
N THR A 101 7.04 -5.63 -1.00
CA THR A 101 7.47 -4.72 0.05
C THR A 101 7.90 -3.35 -0.47
N CYS A 102 7.84 -2.31 0.37
CA CYS A 102 8.47 -1.02 0.09
C CYS A 102 9.99 -1.02 0.31
N ALA A 103 10.51 -1.98 1.08
CA ALA A 103 11.94 -2.19 1.33
C ALA A 103 12.21 -3.58 1.94
N SER A 104 13.27 -4.27 1.52
CA SER A 104 13.82 -5.44 2.24
C SER A 104 15.20 -5.86 1.71
N ASP A 105 15.93 -6.65 2.50
CA ASP A 105 17.26 -7.25 2.19
C ASP A 105 17.18 -8.56 1.36
N HIS A 106 16.11 -8.80 0.59
CA HIS A 106 15.96 -10.05 -0.17
C HIS A 106 16.84 -10.12 -1.45
N PRO A 107 17.41 -11.30 -1.79
CA PRO A 107 18.18 -11.50 -3.03
C PRO A 107 17.28 -11.71 -4.27
N ASP A 108 17.89 -11.45 -5.44
CA ASP A 108 17.50 -11.62 -6.85
C ASP A 108 16.01 -11.90 -7.21
N ASP A 109 15.45 -10.99 -8.03
CA ASP A 109 14.06 -10.84 -8.53
C ASP A 109 13.12 -9.96 -7.68
N ALA A 110 13.38 -9.86 -6.37
CA ALA A 110 12.61 -8.99 -5.50
C ALA A 110 12.77 -7.52 -5.91
N TYR A 111 11.66 -6.82 -6.10
CA TYR A 111 11.64 -5.39 -6.33
C TYR A 111 10.72 -4.71 -5.32
N TRP A 112 11.07 -3.47 -4.98
CA TRP A 112 10.27 -2.69 -4.06
C TRP A 112 9.14 -1.98 -4.80
N GLY A 113 7.96 -1.99 -4.23
CA GLY A 113 6.78 -1.45 -4.88
C GLY A 113 5.61 -1.17 -3.96
N TYR A 114 4.60 -0.53 -4.54
CA TYR A 114 3.34 -0.18 -3.91
C TYR A 114 2.20 -0.26 -4.94
N ARG A 115 0.95 -0.29 -4.49
CA ARG A 115 -0.21 -0.33 -5.39
C ARG A 115 -1.09 0.90 -5.20
N LEU A 116 -1.63 1.37 -6.30
CA LEU A 116 -2.80 2.24 -6.32
C LEU A 116 -4.01 1.37 -6.68
N ILE A 117 -5.04 1.45 -5.84
CA ILE A 117 -6.33 0.79 -6.09
C ILE A 117 -7.28 1.84 -6.67
N GLY A 118 -7.65 1.66 -7.92
CA GLY A 118 -8.65 2.48 -8.59
C GLY A 118 -10.04 2.00 -8.21
N VAL A 119 -10.86 2.93 -7.75
CA VAL A 119 -12.27 2.71 -7.45
C VAL A 119 -13.08 3.76 -8.18
N ASP A 120 -14.06 3.33 -8.96
CA ASP A 120 -15.00 4.20 -9.65
C ASP A 120 -16.42 3.68 -9.45
N ASN A 121 -17.32 4.54 -8.98
CA ASN A 121 -18.74 4.25 -8.73
C ASN A 121 -18.97 2.87 -8.07
N GLY A 122 -18.33 2.66 -6.92
CA GLY A 122 -18.46 1.43 -6.13
C GLY A 122 -17.81 0.19 -6.75
N THR A 123 -16.97 0.33 -7.77
CA THR A 123 -16.31 -0.79 -8.44
C THR A 123 -14.81 -0.64 -8.43
N ILE A 124 -14.09 -1.72 -8.11
CA ILE A 124 -12.64 -1.77 -8.25
C ILE A 124 -12.29 -1.84 -9.75
N THR A 125 -11.64 -0.79 -10.27
CA THR A 125 -11.32 -0.66 -11.70
C THR A 125 -9.88 -1.02 -12.04
N SER A 126 -8.96 -0.91 -11.08
CA SER A 126 -7.54 -1.20 -11.31
C SER A 126 -6.80 -1.50 -10.01
N TYR A 127 -5.86 -2.44 -10.07
CA TYR A 127 -4.95 -2.78 -8.96
C TYR A 127 -3.56 -3.27 -9.42
N ASN A 128 -3.38 -3.39 -10.74
CA ASN A 128 -2.13 -3.76 -11.38
C ASN A 128 -1.49 -2.52 -12.03
N TYR A 129 -0.21 -2.30 -11.75
CA TYR A 129 0.62 -1.41 -12.56
C TYR A 129 0.90 -2.06 -13.93
N ARG A 130 1.22 -3.35 -13.90
CA ARG A 130 1.46 -4.13 -15.13
C ARG A 130 1.00 -5.57 -14.96
N GLU A 131 0.36 -6.10 -16.00
CA GLU A 131 -0.05 -7.50 -16.04
C GLU A 131 1.16 -8.46 -15.93
N PRO A 132 1.00 -9.64 -15.31
CA PRO A 132 -0.26 -10.17 -14.77
C PRO A 132 -0.63 -9.71 -13.35
N TYR A 133 0.32 -9.18 -12.57
CA TYR A 133 0.07 -8.85 -11.15
C TYR A 133 1.03 -7.81 -10.58
N TYR A 134 1.89 -7.17 -11.38
CA TYR A 134 2.94 -6.31 -10.86
C TYR A 134 2.38 -5.02 -10.26
N SER A 135 2.89 -4.67 -9.08
CA SER A 135 2.74 -3.37 -8.42
C SER A 135 3.68 -2.31 -9.02
N ILE A 136 3.52 -1.05 -8.61
CA ILE A 136 4.32 0.08 -9.08
C ILE A 136 5.71 0.02 -8.43
N PRO A 137 6.80 -0.08 -9.20
CA PRO A 137 8.15 -0.11 -8.64
C PRO A 137 8.53 1.25 -8.04
N SER A 138 8.78 1.29 -6.72
CA SER A 138 8.98 2.55 -5.98
C SER A 138 10.23 3.31 -6.42
N TYR A 139 11.27 2.61 -6.84
CA TYR A 139 12.55 3.19 -7.25
C TYR A 139 12.55 3.76 -8.68
N ARG A 140 11.44 3.66 -9.42
CA ARG A 140 11.30 4.25 -10.77
C ARG A 140 10.63 5.62 -10.79
N LEU A 141 10.26 6.14 -9.63
CA LEU A 141 9.87 7.53 -9.46
C LEU A 141 10.84 8.17 -8.47
N ASN A 142 11.57 9.19 -8.92
CA ASN A 142 12.61 9.82 -8.11
C ASN A 142 12.40 11.33 -8.06
N VAL A 143 12.62 11.92 -6.89
CA VAL A 143 12.67 13.38 -6.71
C VAL A 143 14.06 13.72 -6.18
N THR A 144 14.77 14.58 -6.90
CA THR A 144 16.08 15.10 -6.50
C THR A 144 15.97 16.59 -6.24
N PHE A 145 16.31 17.03 -5.03
CA PHE A 145 16.41 18.46 -4.71
C PHE A 145 17.79 18.98 -5.06
N GLU A 146 17.85 20.00 -5.90
CA GLU A 146 19.08 20.71 -6.22
C GLU A 146 19.42 21.74 -5.13
N ASN A 147 18.37 22.34 -4.55
CA ASN A 147 18.40 23.21 -3.38
C ASN A 147 16.99 23.25 -2.77
N GLU A 148 16.79 24.06 -1.73
CA GLU A 148 15.51 24.17 -1.02
C GLU A 148 14.35 24.73 -1.88
N TYR A 149 14.64 25.36 -3.03
CA TYR A 149 13.64 25.97 -3.94
C TYR A 149 13.44 25.18 -5.24
N ARG A 150 14.22 24.13 -5.51
CA ARG A 150 14.22 23.46 -6.82
C ARG A 150 14.36 21.95 -6.70
N ALA A 151 13.44 21.23 -7.34
CA ALA A 151 13.44 19.79 -7.42
C ALA A 151 13.24 19.31 -8.87
N THR A 152 13.91 18.23 -9.23
CA THR A 152 13.68 17.51 -10.48
C THR A 152 12.98 16.20 -10.18
N ILE A 153 11.83 15.98 -10.81
CA ILE A 153 11.03 14.77 -10.72
C ILE A 153 11.32 13.93 -11.96
N ARG A 154 11.80 12.70 -11.78
CA ARG A 154 12.06 11.75 -12.85
C ARG A 154 11.09 10.58 -12.76
N ASN A 155 10.33 10.35 -13.83
CA ASN A 155 9.36 9.28 -13.94
C ASN A 155 9.85 8.24 -14.98
N ASP A 156 10.44 7.14 -14.50
CA ASP A 156 10.82 6.00 -15.34
C ASP A 156 9.74 4.89 -15.40
N LEU A 157 8.53 5.16 -14.88
CA LEU A 157 7.39 4.26 -14.95
C LEU A 157 6.79 4.24 -16.36
N ASP A 158 6.02 3.20 -16.65
CA ASP A 158 5.24 3.00 -17.89
C ASP A 158 3.87 3.72 -17.83
N MET A 159 3.68 4.60 -16.84
CA MET A 159 2.47 5.39 -16.58
C MET A 159 2.81 6.83 -16.22
N ASP A 160 1.92 7.75 -16.58
CA ASP A 160 2.02 9.14 -16.15
C ASP A 160 1.72 9.21 -14.65
N VAL A 161 2.29 10.20 -13.96
CA VAL A 161 2.08 10.37 -12.51
C VAL A 161 1.82 11.83 -12.16
N ASP A 162 0.95 12.03 -11.18
CA ASP A 162 0.87 13.30 -10.46
C ASP A 162 1.76 13.18 -9.22
N ALA A 163 2.99 13.69 -9.33
CA ALA A 163 3.99 13.58 -8.28
C ALA A 163 3.82 14.69 -7.24
N HIS A 164 3.83 14.31 -5.97
CA HIS A 164 3.76 15.24 -4.83
C HIS A 164 5.17 15.53 -4.32
N VAL A 165 5.52 16.81 -4.25
CA VAL A 165 6.80 17.31 -3.75
C VAL A 165 6.52 18.32 -2.64
N VAL A 166 7.26 18.24 -1.54
CA VAL A 166 7.15 19.19 -0.44
C VAL A 166 8.40 20.05 -0.40
N PHE A 167 8.23 21.38 -0.49
CA PHE A 167 9.29 22.34 -0.26
C PHE A 167 9.13 22.92 1.14
N THR A 168 10.20 22.90 1.94
CA THR A 168 10.26 23.54 3.25
C THR A 168 11.15 24.77 3.16
N LEU A 169 10.55 25.94 3.28
CA LEU A 169 11.18 27.23 3.01
C LEU A 169 11.06 28.16 4.22
N PRO A 170 11.83 29.26 4.32
CA PRO A 170 11.54 30.34 5.27
C PRO A 170 10.11 30.86 5.10
N ALA A 171 9.51 31.39 6.16
CA ALA A 171 8.17 31.97 6.09
C ALA A 171 8.10 33.08 5.03
N GLY A 172 7.14 32.96 4.11
CA GLY A 172 7.00 33.88 2.99
C GLY A 172 5.84 33.47 2.07
N ASP A 173 5.55 34.34 1.11
CA ASP A 173 4.60 34.07 0.03
C ASP A 173 5.38 33.59 -1.18
N TYR A 174 4.95 32.47 -1.76
CA TYR A 174 5.68 31.81 -2.83
C TYR A 174 4.77 31.48 -4.00
N THR A 175 5.38 31.37 -5.18
CA THR A 175 4.73 30.84 -6.38
C THR A 175 5.48 29.62 -6.88
N VAL A 176 4.77 28.73 -7.58
CA VAL A 176 5.34 27.48 -8.09
C VAL A 176 5.30 27.47 -9.61
N ALA A 177 6.44 27.23 -10.23
CA ALA A 177 6.53 26.94 -11.65
C ALA A 177 6.45 25.43 -11.90
N ASN A 178 5.86 25.06 -13.04
CA ASN A 178 5.73 23.66 -13.50
C ASN A 178 4.98 22.72 -12.53
N GLY A 179 4.16 23.28 -11.64
CA GLY A 179 3.33 22.54 -10.69
C GLY A 179 2.17 23.40 -10.18
N GLY A 180 1.40 22.86 -9.25
CA GLY A 180 0.34 23.57 -8.54
C GLY A 180 0.48 23.37 -7.04
N ILE A 181 0.20 24.42 -6.27
CA ILE A 181 0.14 24.35 -4.82
C ILE A 181 -1.18 23.67 -4.43
N LEU A 182 -1.09 22.54 -3.73
CA LEU A 182 -2.23 21.83 -3.14
C LEU A 182 -2.55 22.34 -1.74
N MET A 183 -1.52 22.62 -0.96
CA MET A 183 -1.63 23.02 0.44
C MET A 183 -0.40 23.80 0.86
N GLU A 184 -0.60 24.74 1.77
CA GLU A 184 0.45 25.47 2.45
C GLU A 184 0.27 25.33 3.97
N ARG A 185 1.38 25.16 4.69
CA ARG A 185 1.39 25.16 6.16
C ARG A 185 2.52 26.03 6.65
N THR A 186 2.26 26.90 7.61
CA THR A 186 3.29 27.75 8.22
C THR A 186 3.27 27.62 9.73
N ASP A 187 4.45 27.66 10.36
CA ASP A 187 4.62 27.75 11.81
C ASP A 187 5.06 29.16 12.28
N GLY A 188 5.14 30.12 11.35
CA GLY A 188 5.62 31.49 11.58
C GLY A 188 7.11 31.70 11.27
N GLU A 189 7.92 30.63 11.22
CA GLU A 189 9.32 30.70 10.82
C GLU A 189 9.56 30.02 9.47
N HIS A 190 8.82 28.96 9.18
CA HIS A 190 8.90 28.17 7.96
C HIS A 190 7.54 28.06 7.27
N THR A 191 7.57 27.73 5.98
CA THR A 191 6.42 27.38 5.16
C THR A 191 6.69 26.06 4.45
N GLU A 192 5.79 25.09 4.62
CA GLU A 192 5.73 23.87 3.82
C GLU A 192 4.77 24.10 2.65
N LEU A 193 5.28 24.00 1.43
CA LEU A 193 4.48 24.02 0.20
C LEU A 193 4.33 22.60 -0.32
N TYR A 194 3.10 22.10 -0.31
CA TYR A 194 2.74 20.80 -0.88
C TYR A 194 2.38 21.03 -2.34
N VAL A 195 3.29 20.65 -3.23
CA VAL A 195 3.20 20.88 -4.66
C VAL A 195 2.86 19.59 -5.38
N VAL A 196 1.94 19.65 -6.34
CA VAL A 196 1.67 18.57 -7.29
C VAL A 196 2.19 18.95 -8.67
N SER A 197 2.79 18.01 -9.38
CA SER A 197 3.16 18.16 -10.78
C SER A 197 2.86 16.91 -11.58
N HIS A 198 2.13 17.08 -12.68
CA HIS A 198 1.96 16.03 -13.68
C HIS A 198 3.26 15.79 -14.43
N VAL A 199 3.71 14.53 -14.47
CA VAL A 199 4.93 14.08 -15.15
C VAL A 199 4.60 12.88 -16.03
N ASP A 200 4.73 13.09 -17.34
CA ASP A 200 4.52 12.04 -18.34
C ASP A 200 5.49 10.87 -18.10
N LYS A 201 5.05 9.65 -18.45
CA LYS A 201 5.89 8.45 -18.39
C LYS A 201 7.20 8.61 -19.17
N HIS A 202 8.27 8.05 -18.63
CA HIS A 202 9.63 8.11 -19.21
C HIS A 202 10.14 9.53 -19.47
N THR A 203 9.75 10.50 -18.64
CA THR A 203 10.22 11.88 -18.71
C THR A 203 10.77 12.38 -17.37
N GLU A 204 11.41 13.53 -17.42
CA GLU A 204 11.81 14.30 -16.25
C GLU A 204 11.21 15.70 -16.31
N LYS A 205 10.91 16.27 -15.16
CA LYS A 205 10.33 17.60 -15.05
C LYS A 205 10.88 18.33 -13.84
N GLU A 206 11.36 19.54 -14.08
CA GLU A 206 11.81 20.45 -13.04
C GLU A 206 10.61 21.20 -12.45
N VAL A 207 10.57 21.32 -11.13
CA VAL A 207 9.63 22.12 -10.34
C VAL A 207 10.45 23.07 -9.47
N TYR A 208 10.11 24.35 -9.50
CA TYR A 208 10.80 25.35 -8.69
C TYR A 208 9.84 26.38 -8.11
N VAL A 209 10.27 26.92 -6.97
CA VAL A 209 9.55 27.90 -6.16
C VAL A 209 10.23 29.26 -6.29
N GLU A 210 9.44 30.32 -6.45
CA GLU A 210 9.88 31.72 -6.54
C GLU A 210 9.19 32.60 -5.50
#